data_AF-A0A387K0G4-F1
#
_entry.id   AF-A0A387K0G4-F1
#
_cell.length_a   1.000
_cell.length_b   1.000
_cell.length_c   1.000
_cell.angle_alpha   90.00
_cell.angle_beta   90.00
_cell.angle_gamma   90.00
#
_symmetry.space_group_name_H-M   'P 1'
#
loop_
_entity.id
_entity.type
_entity.pdbx_description
1 polymer ?
#
loop_
_entity_poly.entity_id
_entity_poly.type
_entity_poly.pdbx_seq_one_letter_code
_entity_poly.pdbx_strand_id
1 'polypeptide(L)'
;MTDIQAATESIVAATSHPVSVQLINQGAGIWGNVATGLITGLLTGGITLTGIWLTHYFTLKRERQASEDKMKKELHYIATELVFMLERYAEGCFRVVTDDGQDDDAPQPERKAVTNYPELNLIDVSGDWRTLEPRLMYRIRELPVLQDEAHRAIAYAAEYSDPPWHKDYFRERQYQFTRLGINAVILAVRLRKATGMPETRLTGHDEWSAVSVFRKVWRRERALRAAEATRNREWNQLVIPDGMSNQ
;
A
#
# COMPACT_ATOMS: atom_id res chain seq x y z
N MET A 1 -76.27 6.20 -77.17
CA MET A 1 -77.31 6.51 -76.17
C MET A 1 -76.60 6.97 -74.91
N THR A 2 -76.89 8.21 -74.52
CA THR A 2 -76.68 8.85 -73.21
C THR A 2 -75.27 8.95 -72.65
N ASP A 3 -74.75 10.19 -72.74
CA ASP A 3 -73.89 10.87 -71.77
C ASP A 3 -74.33 10.66 -70.31
N ILE A 4 -73.37 10.82 -69.39
CA ILE A 4 -73.41 11.62 -68.14
C ILE A 4 -71.98 11.53 -67.59
N GLN A 5 -71.14 12.57 -67.75
CA GLN A 5 -70.94 13.63 -66.75
C GLN A 5 -70.65 13.06 -65.35
N ALA A 6 -69.66 13.48 -64.58
CA ALA A 6 -68.71 14.57 -64.62
C ALA A 6 -67.83 14.39 -63.36
N ALA A 7 -66.90 15.32 -63.18
CA ALA A 7 -66.14 15.60 -61.97
C ALA A 7 -64.83 14.79 -61.84
N THR A 8 -63.79 15.19 -62.57
CA THR A 8 -62.81 16.25 -62.20
C THR A 8 -61.76 15.72 -61.23
N GLU A 9 -60.55 15.42 -61.72
CA GLU A 9 -59.39 16.34 -61.83
C GLU A 9 -58.52 16.21 -60.57
N SER A 10 -57.20 16.25 -60.59
CA SER A 10 -56.22 16.74 -61.57
C SER A 10 -54.87 16.08 -61.22
N ILE A 11 -54.03 15.75 -62.21
CA ILE A 11 -52.75 16.43 -62.54
C ILE A 11 -51.79 16.41 -61.33
N VAL A 12 -50.63 15.77 -61.38
CA VAL A 12 -49.39 16.35 -61.93
C VAL A 12 -48.36 15.22 -62.06
N ALA A 13 -47.81 15.10 -63.27
CA ALA A 13 -46.58 14.39 -63.55
C ALA A 13 -45.36 15.16 -63.01
N ALA A 14 -44.27 14.41 -62.78
CA ALA A 14 -42.87 14.82 -62.69
C ALA A 14 -42.25 14.56 -61.31
N THR A 15 -41.21 13.72 -61.27
CA THR A 15 -39.82 14.20 -61.27
C THR A 15 -38.89 13.04 -60.93
N SER A 16 -37.86 12.90 -61.78
CA SER A 16 -36.63 12.16 -61.53
C SER A 16 -35.98 12.61 -60.22
N HIS A 17 -35.62 11.69 -59.32
CA HIS A 17 -34.56 11.92 -58.34
C HIS A 17 -33.79 10.65 -57.98
N PRO A 18 -32.50 10.80 -57.67
CA PRO A 18 -31.49 9.75 -57.70
C PRO A 18 -31.64 8.81 -56.50
N VAL A 19 -31.22 7.55 -56.69
CA VAL A 19 -31.06 6.58 -55.59
C VAL A 19 -30.13 7.21 -54.55
N SER A 20 -30.73 7.64 -53.45
CA SER A 20 -30.06 8.21 -52.31
C SER A 20 -29.28 7.10 -51.60
N VAL A 21 -27.96 7.22 -51.64
CA VAL A 21 -27.08 6.50 -50.72
C VAL A 21 -27.45 6.95 -49.32
N GLN A 22 -28.06 6.06 -48.54
CA GLN A 22 -28.33 6.30 -47.13
C GLN A 22 -26.99 6.45 -46.40
N LEU A 23 -26.62 7.69 -46.07
CA LEU A 23 -25.62 7.97 -45.05
C LEU A 23 -26.22 7.56 -43.71
N ILE A 24 -25.75 6.42 -43.20
CA ILE A 24 -26.04 5.96 -41.85
C ILE A 24 -25.26 6.87 -40.88
N ASN A 25 -25.97 7.80 -40.28
CA ASN A 25 -25.58 8.55 -39.09
C ASN A 25 -25.51 7.57 -37.90
N GLN A 26 -24.32 7.23 -37.42
CA GLN A 26 -24.09 6.45 -36.20
C GLN A 26 -23.18 7.25 -35.28
N GLY A 27 -23.59 7.31 -34.01
CA GLY A 27 -23.16 8.27 -33.01
C GLY A 27 -21.65 8.33 -32.76
N ALA A 28 -21.23 9.49 -32.26
CA ALA A 28 -19.87 9.80 -31.83
C ALA A 28 -19.39 8.84 -30.73
N GLY A 29 -18.83 7.71 -31.17
CA GLY A 29 -18.15 6.72 -30.37
C GLY A 29 -17.09 6.08 -31.25
N ILE A 30 -15.96 5.73 -30.64
CA ILE A 30 -14.69 5.29 -31.26
C ILE A 30 -14.83 4.10 -32.25
N TRP A 31 -16.02 3.51 -32.35
CA TRP A 31 -16.40 2.48 -33.32
C TRP A 31 -16.74 2.99 -34.73
N GLY A 32 -17.08 4.29 -34.91
CA GLY A 32 -17.49 4.82 -36.22
C GLY A 32 -16.33 4.95 -37.25
N ASN A 33 -15.11 5.19 -36.77
CA ASN A 33 -13.96 5.47 -37.63
C ASN A 33 -13.25 4.20 -38.14
N VAL A 34 -13.35 3.09 -37.40
CA VAL A 34 -12.79 1.79 -37.82
C VAL A 34 -13.60 1.21 -38.99
N ALA A 35 -14.92 1.41 -38.99
CA ALA A 35 -15.79 0.97 -40.06
C ALA A 35 -15.57 1.76 -41.36
N THR A 36 -15.30 3.07 -41.28
CA THR A 36 -15.03 3.90 -42.48
C THR A 36 -13.66 3.62 -43.09
N GLY A 37 -12.65 3.28 -42.29
CA GLY A 37 -11.33 2.85 -42.79
C GLY A 37 -11.33 1.52 -43.54
N LEU A 38 -12.13 0.55 -43.07
CA LEU A 38 -12.25 -0.78 -43.71
C LEU A 38 -13.02 -0.73 -45.04
N ILE A 39 -14.03 0.14 -45.17
CA ILE A 39 -14.82 0.28 -46.40
C ILE A 39 -14.02 0.97 -47.51
N THR A 40 -13.17 1.94 -47.15
CA THR A 40 -12.34 2.67 -48.13
C THR A 40 -11.10 1.87 -48.55
N GLY A 41 -10.65 0.93 -47.72
CA GLY A 41 -9.46 0.10 -47.98
C GLY A 41 -9.64 -0.97 -49.06
N LEU A 42 -10.88 -1.35 -49.39
CA LEU A 42 -11.16 -2.36 -50.42
C LEU A 42 -11.02 -1.83 -51.85
N LEU A 43 -11.10 -0.51 -52.04
CA LEU A 43 -11.05 0.14 -53.36
C LEU A 43 -9.62 0.53 -53.80
N THR A 44 -8.67 0.60 -52.86
CA THR A 44 -7.30 1.03 -53.11
C THR A 44 -6.35 0.01 -52.48
N GLY A 45 -6.03 -1.03 -53.27
CA GLY A 45 -5.53 -2.32 -52.78
C GLY A 45 -4.37 -2.29 -51.78
N GLY A 46 -4.40 -3.26 -50.84
CA GLY A 46 -3.28 -3.81 -50.07
C GLY A 46 -2.53 -2.90 -49.09
N ILE A 47 -2.20 -1.68 -49.51
CA ILE A 47 -1.39 -0.68 -48.80
C ILE A 47 -2.17 -0.04 -47.63
N THR A 48 -3.50 -0.01 -47.73
CA THR A 48 -4.38 0.56 -46.70
C THR A 48 -4.46 -0.32 -45.46
N LEU A 49 -4.56 -1.65 -45.62
CA LEU A 49 -4.64 -2.60 -44.51
C LEU A 49 -3.34 -2.66 -43.71
N THR A 50 -2.18 -2.62 -44.39
CA THR A 50 -0.88 -2.58 -43.72
C THR A 50 -0.67 -1.26 -42.96
N GLY A 51 -1.10 -0.13 -43.52
CA GLY A 51 -1.09 1.17 -42.85
C GLY A 51 -1.99 1.23 -41.60
N ILE A 52 -3.19 0.65 -41.66
CA ILE A 52 -4.12 0.56 -40.52
C ILE A 52 -3.54 -0.34 -39.42
N TRP A 53 -2.98 -1.49 -39.78
CA TRP A 53 -2.35 -2.38 -38.80
C TRP A 53 -1.15 -1.73 -38.10
N LEU A 54 -0.30 -1.04 -38.86
CA LEU A 54 0.88 -0.35 -38.33
C LEU A 54 0.49 0.79 -37.39
N THR A 55 -0.50 1.61 -37.76
CA THR A 55 -1.00 2.69 -36.89
C THR A 55 -1.63 2.13 -35.61
N HIS A 56 -2.44 1.07 -35.70
CA HIS A 56 -2.99 0.39 -34.53
C HIS A 56 -1.89 -0.16 -33.61
N TYR A 57 -0.85 -0.80 -34.17
CA TYR A 57 0.29 -1.29 -33.41
C TYR A 57 1.03 -0.15 -32.67
N PHE A 58 1.31 0.97 -33.34
CA PHE A 58 1.94 2.13 -32.70
C PHE A 58 1.06 2.76 -31.63
N THR A 59 -0.25 2.82 -31.85
CA THR A 59 -1.22 3.32 -30.86
C THR A 59 -1.23 2.43 -29.62
N LEU A 60 -1.36 1.11 -29.77
CA LEU A 60 -1.30 0.18 -28.63
C LEU A 60 0.03 0.28 -27.87
N LYS A 61 1.15 0.42 -28.60
CA LYS A 61 2.47 0.59 -27.99
C LYS A 61 2.55 1.90 -27.19
N ARG A 62 2.05 3.01 -27.75
CA ARG A 62 2.02 4.33 -27.09
C ARG A 62 1.09 4.32 -25.89
N GLU A 63 -0.08 3.72 -26.00
CA GLU A 63 -1.04 3.58 -24.91
C GLU A 63 -0.46 2.75 -23.76
N ARG A 64 0.22 1.64 -24.09
CA ARG A 64 0.92 0.83 -23.09
C ARG A 64 2.03 1.61 -22.39
N GLN A 65 2.88 2.30 -23.15
CA GLN A 65 3.95 3.15 -22.59
C GLN A 65 3.38 4.26 -21.70
N ALA A 66 2.35 4.97 -22.16
CA ALA A 66 1.71 6.03 -21.39
C ALA A 66 1.06 5.49 -20.10
N SER A 67 0.44 4.31 -20.16
CA SER A 67 -0.12 3.63 -18.98
C SER A 67 0.96 3.22 -17.99
N GLU A 68 2.07 2.65 -18.46
CA GLU A 68 3.21 2.25 -17.61
C GLU A 68 3.88 3.46 -16.97
N ASP A 69 4.07 4.55 -17.70
CA ASP A 69 4.64 5.79 -17.18
C ASP A 69 3.73 6.46 -16.16
N LYS A 70 2.40 6.43 -16.39
CA LYS A 70 1.43 6.90 -15.41
C LYS A 70 1.52 6.08 -14.13
N MET A 71 1.53 4.76 -14.23
CA MET A 71 1.62 3.87 -13.06
C MET A 71 2.92 4.07 -12.28
N LYS A 72 4.06 4.29 -12.96
CA LYS A 72 5.33 4.61 -12.31
C LYS A 72 5.29 5.93 -11.53
N LYS A 73 4.65 6.97 -12.09
CA LYS A 73 4.48 8.27 -11.41
C LYS A 73 3.61 8.14 -10.17
N GLU A 74 2.49 7.44 -10.27
CA GLU A 74 1.61 7.15 -9.13
C GLU A 74 2.34 6.36 -8.04
N LEU A 75 3.08 5.31 -8.42
CA LEU A 75 3.91 4.54 -7.51
C LEU A 75 4.96 5.41 -6.81
N HIS A 76 5.66 6.29 -7.54
CA HIS A 76 6.63 7.21 -6.95
C HIS A 76 5.98 8.15 -5.95
N TYR A 77 4.81 8.68 -6.28
CA TYR A 77 4.07 9.61 -5.43
C TYR A 77 3.68 8.95 -4.09
N ILE A 78 2.96 7.83 -4.13
CA ILE A 78 2.55 7.11 -2.92
C ILE A 78 3.75 6.59 -2.13
N ALA A 79 4.78 6.08 -2.80
CA ALA A 79 5.98 5.59 -2.13
C ALA A 79 6.71 6.70 -1.39
N THR A 80 6.78 7.91 -1.96
CA THR A 80 7.44 9.06 -1.31
C THR A 80 6.74 9.39 0.01
N GLU A 81 5.42 9.46 -0.03
CA GLU A 81 4.60 9.76 1.15
C GLU A 81 4.78 8.69 2.23
N LEU A 82 4.63 7.41 1.84
CA LEU A 82 4.76 6.26 2.75
C LEU A 82 6.16 6.16 3.36
N VAL A 83 7.21 6.41 2.57
CA VAL A 83 8.59 6.38 3.08
C VAL A 83 8.76 7.37 4.23
N PHE A 84 8.32 8.62 4.07
CA PHE A 84 8.47 9.62 5.13
C PHE A 84 7.60 9.33 6.36
N MET A 85 6.38 8.80 6.16
CA MET A 85 5.54 8.37 7.28
C MET A 85 6.19 7.23 8.07
N LEU A 86 6.70 6.20 7.38
CA LEU A 86 7.38 5.07 8.01
C LEU A 86 8.67 5.48 8.71
N GLU A 87 9.44 6.41 8.13
CA GLU A 87 10.67 6.92 8.73
C GLU A 87 10.37 7.75 10.00
N ARG A 88 9.36 8.61 9.96
CA ARG A 88 8.91 9.37 11.14
C ARG A 88 8.39 8.45 12.23
N TYR A 89 7.64 7.41 11.85
CA TYR A 89 7.16 6.40 12.78
C TYR A 89 8.32 5.62 13.42
N ALA A 90 9.31 5.22 12.62
CA ALA A 90 10.53 4.56 13.11
C ALA A 90 11.31 5.46 14.08
N GLU A 91 11.44 6.76 13.78
CA GLU A 91 12.08 7.72 14.69
C GLU A 91 11.31 7.86 16.01
N GLY A 92 9.97 7.88 15.96
CA GLY A 92 9.16 7.87 17.17
C GLY A 92 9.29 6.56 17.97
N CYS A 93 9.39 5.41 17.29
CA CYS A 93 9.72 4.13 17.93
C CYS A 93 11.08 4.20 18.62
N PHE A 94 12.10 4.79 17.97
CA PHE A 94 13.43 4.97 18.54
C PHE A 94 13.39 5.73 19.86
N ARG A 95 12.63 6.83 19.94
CA ARG A 95 12.46 7.60 21.18
C ARG A 95 11.86 6.76 22.31
N VAL A 96 10.86 5.93 21.99
CA VAL A 96 10.25 4.99 22.97
C VAL A 96 11.25 3.93 23.43
N VAL A 97 12.10 3.44 22.53
CA VAL A 97 13.11 2.42 22.84
C VAL A 97 14.23 2.97 23.74
N THR A 98 14.56 4.26 23.62
CA THR A 98 15.57 4.93 24.46
C THR A 98 14.99 5.52 25.75
N ASP A 99 13.69 5.40 25.97
CA ASP A 99 13.03 5.94 27.15
C ASP A 99 13.17 4.95 28.31
N ASP A 100 14.08 5.29 29.22
CA ASP A 100 14.28 4.60 30.49
C ASP A 100 13.38 5.17 31.60
N GLY A 101 12.50 6.13 31.30
CA GLY A 101 11.63 6.79 32.27
C GLY A 101 12.33 7.80 33.19
N GLN A 102 11.53 8.59 33.89
CA GLN A 102 11.96 9.53 34.91
C GLN A 102 11.13 9.36 36.18
N ASP A 103 11.75 9.65 37.31
CA ASP A 103 11.10 9.60 38.61
C ASP A 103 10.10 10.77 38.72
N ASP A 104 8.93 10.53 39.31
CA ASP A 104 7.92 11.57 39.50
C ASP A 104 8.16 12.41 40.77
N ASP A 105 7.46 13.54 40.88
CA ASP A 105 7.59 14.48 42.01
C ASP A 105 6.88 13.99 43.30
N ALA A 106 6.47 12.72 43.36
CA ALA A 106 5.77 12.18 44.51
C ALA A 106 6.70 11.97 45.72
N PRO A 107 6.19 12.01 46.97
CA PRO A 107 7.00 11.70 48.17
C PRO A 107 7.65 10.30 48.14
N GLN A 108 7.03 9.37 47.41
CA GLN A 108 7.61 8.08 47.06
C GLN A 108 7.70 8.04 45.53
N PRO A 109 8.87 8.41 44.96
CA PRO A 109 8.99 8.57 43.52
C PRO A 109 8.84 7.23 42.81
N GLU A 110 7.99 7.21 41.78
CA GLU A 110 7.86 6.09 40.86
C GLU A 110 8.32 6.49 39.46
N ARG A 111 8.91 5.51 38.76
CA ARG A 111 9.45 5.73 37.43
C ARG A 111 8.34 5.72 36.38
N LYS A 112 8.17 6.83 35.67
CA LYS A 112 7.15 7.02 34.63
C LYS A 112 7.77 7.23 33.26
N ALA A 113 7.11 6.71 32.23
CA ALA A 113 7.52 6.93 30.84
C ALA A 113 7.36 8.42 30.48
N VAL A 114 8.36 8.96 29.80
CA VAL A 114 8.39 10.39 29.38
C VAL A 114 7.99 10.53 27.92
N THR A 115 8.20 9.49 27.12
CA THR A 115 7.94 9.52 25.69
C THR A 115 6.54 9.03 25.37
N ASN A 116 5.82 9.72 24.49
CA ASN A 116 4.53 9.26 23.98
C ASN A 116 4.71 8.21 22.87
N TYR A 117 3.70 7.35 22.68
CA TYR A 117 3.73 6.38 21.58
C TYR A 117 3.68 7.09 20.21
N PRO A 118 4.45 6.62 19.22
CA PRO A 118 4.36 7.12 17.85
C PRO A 118 3.02 6.75 17.23
N GLU A 119 2.45 7.67 16.47
CA GLU A 119 1.21 7.44 15.72
C GLU A 119 1.54 7.15 14.25
N LEU A 120 0.86 6.14 13.69
CA LEU A 120 0.91 5.82 12.26
C LEU A 120 -0.50 5.93 11.67
N ASN A 121 -0.84 7.13 11.19
CA ASN A 121 -2.10 7.35 10.48
C ASN A 121 -1.90 7.09 8.98
N LEU A 122 -2.52 6.02 8.48
CA LEU A 122 -2.50 5.64 7.06
C LEU A 122 -3.79 6.03 6.31
N ILE A 123 -4.72 6.73 6.96
CA ILE A 123 -6.03 7.11 6.38
C ILE A 123 -5.84 8.22 5.35
N ASP A 124 -4.97 9.18 5.65
CA ASP A 124 -4.80 10.40 4.86
C ASP A 124 -3.83 10.24 3.68
N VAL A 125 -3.43 9.00 3.35
CA VAL A 125 -2.48 8.73 2.26
C VAL A 125 -3.12 9.03 0.91
N SER A 126 -2.57 10.02 0.23
CA SER A 126 -3.16 10.63 -0.96
C SER A 126 -3.05 9.80 -2.25
N GLY A 127 -2.37 8.65 -2.23
CA GLY A 127 -2.09 7.81 -3.40
C GLY A 127 -2.92 6.52 -3.53
N ASP A 128 -2.97 5.97 -4.75
CA ASP A 128 -3.61 4.67 -5.01
C ASP A 128 -2.72 3.50 -4.55
N TRP A 129 -3.15 2.87 -3.45
CA TRP A 129 -2.49 1.71 -2.86
C TRP A 129 -2.36 0.51 -3.80
N ARG A 130 -3.18 0.41 -4.85
CA ARG A 130 -3.11 -0.67 -5.85
C ARG A 130 -1.85 -0.64 -6.70
N THR A 131 -1.13 0.49 -6.71
CA THR A 131 0.12 0.65 -7.45
C THR A 131 1.32 -0.01 -6.75
N LEU A 132 1.20 -0.28 -5.45
CA LEU A 132 2.24 -0.93 -4.66
C LEU A 132 2.29 -2.44 -4.91
N GLU A 133 3.46 -3.04 -4.70
CA GLU A 133 3.57 -4.50 -4.62
C GLU A 133 2.60 -5.03 -3.53
N PRO A 134 1.76 -6.05 -3.81
CA PRO A 134 0.76 -6.54 -2.86
C PRO A 134 1.33 -6.88 -1.47
N ARG A 135 2.56 -7.42 -1.42
CA ARG A 135 3.24 -7.73 -0.17
C ARG A 135 3.64 -6.48 0.62
N LEU A 136 4.11 -5.43 -0.05
CA LEU A 136 4.45 -4.16 0.60
C LEU A 136 3.19 -3.47 1.12
N MET A 137 2.14 -3.41 0.30
CA MET A 137 0.84 -2.87 0.70
C MET A 137 0.33 -3.58 1.97
N TYR A 138 0.30 -4.91 1.98
CA TYR A 138 -0.14 -5.70 3.12
C TYR A 138 0.69 -5.39 4.37
N ARG A 139 2.01 -5.48 4.28
CA ARG A 139 2.90 -5.28 5.45
C ARG A 139 2.84 -3.88 6.02
N ILE A 140 2.64 -2.85 5.19
CA ILE A 140 2.46 -1.47 5.66
C ILE A 140 1.12 -1.34 6.40
N ARG A 141 0.04 -1.88 5.84
CA ARG A 141 -1.29 -1.84 6.47
C ARG A 141 -1.41 -2.72 7.72
N GLU A 142 -0.51 -3.69 7.88
CA GLU A 142 -0.41 -4.54 9.07
C GLU A 142 0.21 -3.79 10.27
N LEU A 143 1.00 -2.72 10.04
CA LEU A 143 1.73 -2.03 11.12
C LEU A 143 0.82 -1.51 12.26
N PRO A 144 -0.32 -0.85 12.02
CA PRO A 144 -1.21 -0.43 13.10
C PRO A 144 -1.74 -1.61 13.92
N VAL A 145 -2.04 -2.74 13.27
CA VAL A 145 -2.49 -3.95 13.96
C VAL A 145 -1.39 -4.50 14.89
N LEU A 146 -0.14 -4.53 14.40
CA LEU A 146 1.01 -4.92 15.22
C LEU A 146 1.26 -3.94 16.37
N GLN A 147 0.96 -2.66 16.17
CA GLN A 147 1.05 -1.65 17.23
C GLN A 147 -0.02 -1.87 18.31
N ASP A 148 -1.25 -2.22 17.94
CA ASP A 148 -2.29 -2.57 18.90
C ASP A 148 -1.96 -3.85 19.69
N GLU A 149 -1.33 -4.84 19.04
CA GLU A 149 -0.77 -6.01 19.71
C GLU A 149 0.35 -5.63 20.70
N ALA A 150 1.26 -4.75 20.29
CA ALA A 150 2.31 -4.23 21.16
C ALA A 150 1.73 -3.50 22.37
N HIS A 151 0.73 -2.64 22.19
CA HIS A 151 0.07 -1.93 23.29
C HIS A 151 -0.54 -2.90 24.30
N ARG A 152 -1.20 -3.97 23.83
CA ARG A 152 -1.76 -5.00 24.71
C ARG A 152 -0.67 -5.75 25.50
N ALA A 153 0.43 -6.11 24.85
CA ALA A 153 1.56 -6.75 25.53
C ALA A 153 2.20 -5.85 26.59
N ILE A 154 2.34 -4.55 26.30
CA ILE A 154 2.89 -3.57 27.24
C ILE A 154 1.93 -3.35 28.42
N ALA A 155 0.63 -3.25 28.16
CA ALA A 155 -0.38 -3.11 29.20
C ALA A 155 -0.35 -4.32 30.15
N TYR A 156 -0.27 -5.53 29.59
CA TYR A 156 -0.12 -6.75 30.38
C TYR A 156 1.16 -6.74 31.24
N ALA A 157 2.31 -6.32 30.68
CA ALA A 157 3.54 -6.20 31.46
C ALA A 157 3.44 -5.13 32.56
N ALA A 158 2.67 -4.06 32.35
CA ALA A 158 2.45 -3.02 33.34
C ALA A 158 1.68 -3.51 34.57
N GLU A 159 0.73 -4.44 34.40
CA GLU A 159 -0.09 -4.98 35.49
C GLU A 159 0.73 -5.71 36.56
N TYR A 160 1.85 -6.33 36.17
CA TYR A 160 2.71 -7.14 37.04
C TYR A 160 4.07 -6.47 37.32
N SER A 161 4.23 -5.22 36.94
CA SER A 161 5.50 -4.52 37.02
C SER A 161 5.72 -3.92 38.42
N ASP A 162 6.80 -4.31 39.08
CA ASP A 162 7.07 -3.92 40.47
C ASP A 162 7.49 -2.43 40.60
N PRO A 163 6.85 -1.65 41.49
CA PRO A 163 7.32 -0.33 41.89
C PRO A 163 8.66 -0.40 42.67
N PRO A 164 9.46 0.67 42.68
CA PRO A 164 9.25 1.95 41.99
C PRO A 164 9.79 1.97 40.56
N TRP A 165 10.56 0.96 40.16
CA TRP A 165 11.37 0.99 38.93
C TRP A 165 10.62 0.57 37.67
N HIS A 166 9.52 -0.17 37.84
CA HIS A 166 8.69 -0.65 36.76
C HIS A 166 9.45 -1.37 35.62
N LYS A 167 10.43 -2.22 35.99
CA LYS A 167 11.42 -2.75 35.05
C LYS A 167 10.80 -3.58 33.92
N ASP A 168 9.80 -4.40 34.23
CA ASP A 168 9.16 -5.27 33.24
C ASP A 168 8.31 -4.47 32.25
N TYR A 169 7.64 -3.42 32.71
CA TYR A 169 6.95 -2.47 31.85
C TYR A 169 7.92 -1.81 30.84
N PHE A 170 9.02 -1.21 31.32
CA PHE A 170 9.99 -0.56 30.44
C PHE A 170 10.66 -1.55 29.48
N ARG A 171 11.01 -2.75 29.97
CA ARG A 171 11.62 -3.80 29.14
C ARG A 171 10.68 -4.26 28.02
N GLU A 172 9.41 -4.49 28.31
CA GLU A 172 8.43 -4.91 27.31
C GLU A 172 8.15 -3.78 26.31
N ARG A 173 8.02 -2.54 26.81
CA ARG A 173 7.85 -1.34 26.00
C ARG A 173 8.98 -1.12 25.01
N GLN A 174 10.24 -1.17 25.47
CA GLN A 174 11.42 -1.04 24.61
C GLN A 174 11.49 -2.19 23.58
N TYR A 175 11.14 -3.41 23.98
CA TYR A 175 11.16 -4.56 23.06
C TYR A 175 10.13 -4.44 21.93
N GLN A 176 8.88 -4.14 22.26
CA GLN A 176 7.81 -4.09 21.28
C GLN A 176 8.03 -2.96 20.26
N PHE A 177 8.43 -1.77 20.72
CA PHE A 177 8.74 -0.67 19.83
C PHE A 177 10.04 -0.88 19.04
N THR A 178 10.98 -1.69 19.53
CA THR A 178 12.12 -2.14 18.72
C THR A 178 11.66 -2.97 17.52
N ARG A 179 10.70 -3.90 17.71
CA ARG A 179 10.15 -4.72 16.61
C ARG A 179 9.42 -3.88 15.58
N LEU A 180 8.57 -2.96 16.04
CA LEU A 180 7.81 -2.05 15.18
C LEU A 180 8.74 -1.12 14.40
N GLY A 181 9.73 -0.53 15.07
CA GLY A 181 10.73 0.33 14.43
C GLY A 181 11.55 -0.40 13.36
N ILE A 182 12.00 -1.63 13.62
CA ILE A 182 12.70 -2.46 12.63
C ILE A 182 11.80 -2.72 11.41
N ASN A 183 10.54 -3.10 11.62
CA ASN A 183 9.60 -3.35 10.52
C ASN A 183 9.39 -2.09 9.67
N ALA A 184 9.19 -0.93 10.31
CA ALA A 184 9.01 0.34 9.62
C ALA A 184 10.24 0.73 8.79
N VAL A 185 11.46 0.59 9.34
CA VAL A 185 12.70 0.83 8.59
C VAL A 185 12.82 -0.11 7.39
N ILE A 186 12.57 -1.42 7.57
CA ILE A 186 12.65 -2.40 6.48
C ILE A 186 11.67 -2.03 5.36
N LEU A 187 10.45 -1.63 5.69
CA LEU A 187 9.44 -1.23 4.72
C LEU A 187 9.83 0.05 3.99
N ALA A 188 10.33 1.06 4.69
CA ALA A 188 10.84 2.29 4.09
C ALA A 188 12.00 2.01 3.12
N VAL A 189 12.97 1.18 3.50
CA VAL A 189 14.09 0.78 2.63
C VAL A 189 13.60 0.01 1.40
N ARG A 190 12.63 -0.90 1.55
CA ARG A 190 12.08 -1.65 0.42
C ARG A 190 11.33 -0.75 -0.56
N LEU A 191 10.54 0.20 -0.05
CA LEU A 191 9.86 1.20 -0.90
C LEU A 191 10.89 2.04 -1.66
N ARG A 192 11.92 2.56 -0.99
CA ARG A 192 12.99 3.32 -1.65
C ARG A 192 13.68 2.53 -2.76
N LYS A 193 13.98 1.25 -2.52
CA LYS A 193 14.56 0.36 -3.55
C LYS A 193 13.61 0.10 -4.72
N ALA A 194 12.31 -0.06 -4.46
CA ALA A 194 11.31 -0.29 -5.51
C ALA A 194 11.13 0.94 -6.43
N THR A 195 11.42 2.14 -5.94
CA THR A 195 11.27 3.41 -6.68
C THR A 195 12.58 4.11 -7.02
N GLY A 196 13.74 3.54 -6.69
CA GLY A 196 15.04 4.16 -6.97
C GLY A 196 15.30 5.46 -6.20
N MET A 197 14.65 5.65 -5.05
CA MET A 197 14.88 6.80 -4.17
C MET A 197 16.24 6.70 -3.46
N PRO A 198 16.82 7.84 -3.03
CA PRO A 198 18.08 7.84 -2.27
C PRO A 198 17.95 7.05 -0.97
N GLU A 199 19.09 6.62 -0.41
CA GLU A 199 19.11 5.86 0.83
C GLU A 199 18.58 6.66 2.04
N THR A 200 18.10 5.93 3.04
CA THR A 200 17.58 6.53 4.27
C THR A 200 18.72 6.92 5.21
N ARG A 201 18.52 7.99 5.99
CA ARG A 201 19.48 8.37 7.05
C ARG A 201 19.39 7.46 8.28
N LEU A 202 18.27 6.72 8.43
CA LEU A 202 18.04 5.84 9.58
C LEU A 202 19.03 4.66 9.62
N THR A 203 19.59 4.27 8.48
CA THR A 203 20.59 3.19 8.38
C THR A 203 22.03 3.69 8.56
N GLY A 204 22.23 4.94 8.98
CA GLY A 204 23.55 5.48 9.26
C GLY A 204 24.34 4.62 10.26
N HIS A 205 25.66 4.62 10.12
CA HIS A 205 26.58 3.87 10.99
C HIS A 205 26.85 4.56 12.34
N ASP A 206 26.12 5.64 12.65
CA ASP A 206 26.25 6.32 13.93
C ASP A 206 25.73 5.45 15.09
N GLU A 207 26.37 5.57 16.25
CA GLU A 207 26.01 4.83 17.46
C GLU A 207 24.60 5.19 17.93
N TRP A 208 24.13 6.39 17.59
CA TRP A 208 22.81 6.90 17.93
C TRP A 208 21.78 6.76 16.81
N SER A 209 22.11 6.06 15.72
CA SER A 209 21.11 5.80 14.67
C SER A 209 19.98 4.90 15.17
N ALA A 210 18.76 5.13 14.68
CA ALA A 210 17.60 4.31 15.07
C ALA A 210 17.89 2.81 14.89
N VAL A 211 18.51 2.43 13.76
CA VAL A 211 18.84 1.04 13.46
C VAL A 211 19.89 0.44 14.41
N SER A 212 20.91 1.20 14.80
CA SER A 212 21.95 0.69 15.71
C SER A 212 21.37 0.43 17.10
N VAL A 213 20.52 1.34 17.61
CA VAL A 213 19.82 1.17 18.88
C VAL A 213 18.82 0.03 18.83
N PHE A 214 18.00 -0.07 17.77
CA PHE A 214 17.11 -1.22 17.60
C PHE A 214 17.87 -2.54 17.59
N ARG A 215 19.02 -2.61 16.90
CA ARG A 215 19.86 -3.80 16.86
C ARG A 215 20.41 -4.17 18.24
N LYS A 216 20.83 -3.18 19.04
CA LYS A 216 21.33 -3.37 20.40
C LYS A 216 20.24 -3.95 21.32
N VAL A 217 19.07 -3.31 21.36
CA VAL A 217 17.95 -3.75 22.20
C VAL A 217 17.42 -5.11 21.74
N TRP A 218 17.26 -5.31 20.43
CA TRP A 218 16.82 -6.60 19.88
C TRP A 218 17.74 -7.77 20.26
N ARG A 219 19.07 -7.56 20.20
CA ARG A 219 20.05 -8.58 20.60
C ARG A 219 19.97 -8.90 22.09
N ARG A 220 19.90 -7.87 22.94
CA ARG A 220 19.72 -8.01 24.40
C ARG A 220 18.47 -8.84 24.70
N GLU A 221 17.34 -8.42 24.16
CA GLU A 221 16.03 -9.01 24.44
C GLU A 221 15.86 -10.42 23.87
N ARG A 222 16.45 -10.72 22.71
CA ARG A 222 16.44 -12.06 22.14
C ARG A 222 17.19 -13.05 23.04
N ALA A 223 18.35 -12.65 23.56
CA ALA A 223 19.13 -13.50 24.47
C ALA A 223 18.38 -13.76 25.79
N LEU A 224 17.83 -12.71 26.39
CA LEU A 224 17.05 -12.82 27.63
C LEU A 224 15.81 -13.69 27.47
N ARG A 225 15.00 -13.47 26.43
CA ARG A 225 13.80 -14.29 26.20
C ARG A 225 14.12 -15.74 25.85
N ALA A 226 15.25 -16.02 25.21
CA ALA A 226 15.70 -17.40 24.99
C ALA A 226 16.09 -18.10 26.31
N ALA A 227 16.77 -17.37 27.22
CA ALA A 227 17.08 -17.85 28.55
C ALA A 227 15.81 -18.05 29.42
N GLU A 228 14.82 -17.16 29.31
CA GLU A 228 13.54 -17.31 29.99
C GLU A 228 12.73 -18.49 29.44
N ALA A 229 12.70 -18.67 28.12
CA ALA A 229 12.00 -19.80 27.50
C ALA A 229 12.62 -21.16 27.90
N THR A 230 13.95 -21.23 28.03
CA THR A 230 14.64 -22.44 28.52
C THR A 230 14.33 -22.69 29.99
N ARG A 231 14.47 -21.68 30.85
CA ARG A 231 14.10 -21.76 32.27
C ARG A 231 12.63 -22.17 32.49
N ASN A 232 11.70 -21.61 31.71
CA ASN A 232 10.28 -21.93 31.82
C ASN A 232 9.98 -23.37 31.36
N ARG A 233 10.72 -23.90 30.38
CA ARG A 233 10.62 -25.31 29.97
C ARG A 233 11.10 -26.23 31.09
N GLU A 234 12.25 -25.93 31.70
CA GLU A 234 12.78 -26.70 32.82
C GLU A 234 11.82 -26.69 34.01
N TRP A 235 11.30 -25.52 34.40
CA TRP A 235 10.28 -25.43 35.45
C TRP A 235 9.02 -26.25 35.12
N ASN A 236 8.49 -26.15 33.91
CA ASN A 236 7.30 -26.91 33.52
C ASN A 236 7.55 -28.42 33.52
N GLN A 237 8.76 -28.88 33.18
CA GLN A 237 9.16 -30.28 33.28
C GLN A 237 9.29 -30.75 34.74
N LEU A 238 9.77 -29.90 35.65
CA LEU A 238 9.86 -30.24 37.07
C LEU A 238 8.48 -30.28 37.76
N VAL A 239 7.54 -29.45 37.30
CA VAL A 239 6.18 -29.37 37.86
C VAL A 239 5.28 -30.50 37.36
N ILE A 240 5.56 -31.08 36.18
CA ILE A 240 4.84 -32.24 35.64
C ILE A 240 5.77 -33.46 35.77
N PRO A 241 5.69 -34.25 36.86
CA PRO A 241 6.51 -35.46 36.97
C PRO A 241 6.15 -36.44 35.84
N ASP A 242 7.17 -37.09 35.26
CA ASP A 242 7.12 -38.08 34.16
C ASP A 242 6.19 -39.30 34.38
N GLY A 243 5.40 -39.32 35.46
CA GLY A 243 4.49 -40.41 35.83
C GLY A 243 2.99 -40.13 35.71
N MET A 244 2.55 -38.95 35.25
CA MET A 244 1.11 -38.61 35.16
C MET A 244 0.53 -38.62 33.72
N SER A 245 1.22 -39.20 32.74
CA SER A 245 0.72 -39.35 31.37
C SER A 245 0.06 -40.71 31.05
N ASN A 246 -0.04 -41.62 32.03
CA ASN A 246 -0.69 -42.92 31.87
C ASN A 246 -1.64 -43.21 33.05
N GLN A 247 -2.82 -42.59 33.06
CA GLN A 247 -4.07 -43.16 33.61
C GLN A 247 -5.25 -42.67 32.78
#